data_AF-R6WN85-F1
#
_entry.id   AF-R6WN85-F1
#
_cell.length_a   1.000
_cell.length_b   1.000
_cell.length_c   1.000
_cell.angle_alpha   90.00
_cell.angle_beta   90.00
_cell.angle_gamma   90.00
#
_symmetry.space_group_name_H-M   'P 1'
#
loop_
_entity.id
_entity.type
_entity.pdbx_description
1 polymer ?
#
loop_
_entity_poly.entity_id
_entity_poly.type
_entity_poly.pdbx_seq_one_letter_code
_entity_poly.pdbx_strand_id
1 'polypeptide(L)'
;MKRTTIISFLALPLLCTSCLFDEEDLFDKTASERIEAAKVEAKAALESAPNGWHVRYFPSATQEFGGYNVFFKFADGQVTVASETESDPSTAETSLYSLGEDLGVTLNFDTKNSVINYFVHPRNPDGLGSTYKGMEGDYKFMVMETSPERIRLRGIISGNSYILTPMASDADWATEVETYQNCAEDMEFNSYSCVVNGKTYSTVRTNRRLTIRIDDQNTVYAPFIYTKTGISFYEPITIDGVTAQDFNFVDEYYFVEANGADFKIMTPEPIRSDITFDVAVPEEAKTYKSAAVEVKPSNDTEYYYIGTMLRSEYETYREKKLLQELVGALNSQIGSGDDVNEFAKKMLYQGDGSYTLNYPSFYDEYVAIVFGCAVSEGSILSTTSVTAVPFSVDASLLPENTNDLYKRWLGKWAVTSTSSETSGTSYTFYITIKPNAINSSFKINGWGYTVYANLVDIAATYSGGNLRVTGNQADLYTTSTGTIYLANRYVDRDTGSDYGIVNSTNASNLVATYSEDEPGKATMVGRNGSLTSGVNFTITCLELYERRTGSTSYYYLPIAEGYTSLDYFVGPYTMVQLVDAEGNELSPAASAATKQQVPFFPASAIGISGSEQCKAVE
;
A
#
# COMPACT_ATOMS: atom_id res chain seq x y z
N MET A 1 21.31 -45.05 -109.38
CA MET A 1 20.28 -43.98 -109.41
C MET A 1 19.52 -43.98 -108.08
N LYS A 2 19.47 -42.80 -107.42
CA LYS A 2 18.51 -42.31 -106.39
C LYS A 2 18.40 -43.11 -105.06
N ARG A 3 18.95 -42.62 -103.94
CA ARG A 3 18.53 -41.53 -103.00
C ARG A 3 17.57 -42.02 -101.88
N THR A 4 17.84 -41.55 -100.65
CA THR A 4 17.01 -41.21 -99.45
C THR A 4 17.62 -41.83 -98.17
N THR A 5 18.39 -41.13 -97.33
CA THR A 5 18.04 -40.22 -96.19
C THR A 5 17.24 -40.86 -95.04
N ILE A 6 17.80 -40.87 -93.81
CA ILE A 6 17.27 -40.22 -92.58
C ILE A 6 18.28 -40.40 -91.43
N ILE A 7 18.67 -39.27 -90.82
CA ILE A 7 19.43 -39.09 -89.58
C ILE A 7 18.48 -38.35 -88.61
N SER A 8 18.19 -38.91 -87.43
CA SER A 8 17.54 -38.26 -86.27
C SER A 8 17.47 -39.26 -85.08
N PHE A 9 18.26 -39.09 -84.01
CA PHE A 9 18.00 -38.37 -82.73
C PHE A 9 17.17 -39.17 -81.69
N LEU A 10 17.76 -39.53 -80.53
CA LEU A 10 17.51 -38.86 -79.23
C LEU A 10 18.36 -39.48 -78.08
N ALA A 11 18.76 -38.62 -77.14
CA ALA A 11 19.78 -38.78 -76.11
C ALA A 11 19.31 -39.43 -74.79
N LEU A 12 20.25 -40.03 -74.03
CA LEU A 12 20.30 -39.94 -72.56
C LEU A 12 21.70 -40.35 -72.04
N PRO A 13 22.46 -39.47 -71.33
CA PRO A 13 23.82 -39.78 -70.90
C PRO A 13 23.89 -40.55 -69.58
N LEU A 14 24.68 -41.63 -69.60
CA LEU A 14 25.37 -42.17 -68.43
C LEU A 14 26.49 -41.22 -68.03
N LEU A 15 26.36 -40.49 -66.91
CA LEU A 15 27.48 -40.04 -66.07
C LEU A 15 26.95 -39.77 -64.65
N CYS A 16 26.91 -40.83 -63.83
CA CYS A 16 26.91 -40.68 -62.38
C CYS A 16 28.31 -40.22 -61.94
N THR A 17 28.58 -38.94 -62.04
CA THR A 17 29.62 -38.26 -61.25
C THR A 17 28.94 -37.09 -60.56
N SER A 18 28.18 -37.39 -59.50
CA SER A 18 27.79 -36.34 -58.56
C SER A 18 29.08 -35.81 -57.96
N CYS A 19 29.28 -34.51 -58.14
CA CYS A 19 30.34 -33.73 -57.53
C CYS A 19 30.59 -34.15 -56.09
N LEU A 20 31.80 -34.66 -55.86
CA LEU A 20 32.46 -34.61 -54.58
C LEU A 20 32.57 -33.12 -54.21
N PHE A 21 31.63 -32.62 -53.41
CA PHE A 21 31.93 -31.46 -52.58
C PHE A 21 32.63 -32.05 -51.36
N ASP A 22 33.96 -31.90 -51.31
CA ASP A 22 34.63 -31.75 -50.02
C ASP A 22 34.01 -30.49 -49.40
N GLU A 23 33.00 -30.66 -48.55
CA GLU A 23 32.69 -29.62 -47.59
C GLU A 23 33.89 -29.61 -46.63
N GLU A 24 34.72 -28.57 -46.72
CA GLU A 24 35.59 -28.23 -45.61
C GLU A 24 34.71 -28.14 -44.37
N ASP A 25 35.03 -28.93 -43.35
CA ASP A 25 34.31 -28.94 -42.09
C ASP A 25 34.42 -27.51 -41.52
N LEU A 26 33.34 -26.73 -41.62
CA LEU A 26 33.35 -25.29 -41.31
C LEU A 26 33.63 -25.01 -39.82
N PHE A 27 33.69 -26.05 -38.99
CA PHE A 27 33.91 -25.98 -37.56
C PHE A 27 34.79 -27.13 -37.05
N ASP A 28 35.87 -26.82 -36.35
CA ASP A 28 36.80 -27.80 -35.76
C ASP A 28 36.21 -28.66 -34.62
N LYS A 29 34.97 -28.39 -34.19
CA LYS A 29 34.27 -29.05 -33.06
C LYS A 29 32.91 -29.56 -33.49
N THR A 30 32.46 -30.68 -32.90
CA THR A 30 31.10 -31.19 -33.11
C THR A 30 30.04 -30.22 -32.56
N ALA A 31 28.81 -30.28 -33.07
CA ALA A 31 27.70 -29.45 -32.57
C ALA A 31 27.48 -29.60 -31.05
N SER A 32 27.58 -30.84 -30.52
CA SER A 32 27.46 -31.14 -29.10
C SER A 32 28.59 -30.53 -28.25
N GLU A 33 29.84 -30.53 -28.74
CA GLU A 33 30.95 -29.88 -28.03
C GLU A 33 30.82 -28.35 -28.03
N ARG A 34 30.27 -27.76 -29.10
CA ARG A 34 30.02 -26.33 -29.19
C ARG A 34 28.94 -25.88 -28.21
N ILE A 35 27.83 -26.62 -28.09
CA ILE A 35 26.74 -26.24 -27.19
C ILE A 35 27.12 -26.42 -25.71
N GLU A 36 27.87 -27.47 -25.34
CA GLU A 36 28.36 -27.62 -23.97
C GLU A 36 29.35 -26.51 -23.58
N ALA A 37 30.24 -26.12 -24.51
CA ALA A 37 31.11 -24.98 -24.30
C ALA A 37 30.30 -23.67 -24.12
N ALA A 38 29.25 -23.47 -24.92
CA ALA A 38 28.37 -22.30 -24.81
C ALA A 38 27.57 -22.29 -23.48
N LYS A 39 27.16 -23.44 -22.95
CA LYS A 39 26.52 -23.53 -21.62
C LYS A 39 27.50 -23.13 -20.52
N VAL A 40 28.76 -23.57 -20.59
CA VAL A 40 29.80 -23.18 -19.63
C VAL A 40 30.07 -21.68 -19.69
N GLU A 41 30.17 -21.11 -20.89
CA GLU A 41 30.34 -19.66 -21.09
C GLU A 41 29.15 -18.87 -20.55
N ALA A 42 27.92 -19.29 -20.87
CA ALA A 42 26.71 -18.65 -20.38
C ALA A 42 26.61 -18.71 -18.85
N LYS A 43 26.94 -19.84 -18.22
CA LYS A 43 26.99 -19.96 -16.76
C LYS A 43 28.00 -18.99 -16.16
N ALA A 44 29.22 -18.97 -16.70
CA ALA A 44 30.27 -18.07 -16.23
C ALA A 44 29.88 -16.60 -16.38
N ALA A 45 29.22 -16.23 -17.49
CA ALA A 45 28.72 -14.88 -17.71
C ALA A 45 27.61 -14.52 -16.71
N LEU A 46 26.59 -15.36 -16.53
CA LEU A 46 25.50 -15.13 -15.58
C LEU A 46 26.02 -14.96 -14.14
N GLU A 47 27.03 -15.74 -13.74
CA GLU A 47 27.65 -15.70 -12.41
C GLU A 47 28.78 -14.64 -12.28
N SER A 48 29.10 -13.92 -13.36
CA SER A 48 30.22 -12.94 -13.36
C SER A 48 29.91 -11.65 -12.61
N ALA A 49 28.64 -11.30 -12.42
CA ALA A 49 28.22 -10.15 -11.63
C ALA A 49 27.97 -10.59 -10.17
N PRO A 50 28.90 -10.33 -9.23
CA PRO A 50 28.83 -10.87 -7.87
C PRO A 50 27.63 -10.34 -7.07
N ASN A 51 27.14 -9.14 -7.42
CA ASN A 51 25.96 -8.53 -6.83
C ASN A 51 24.70 -8.65 -7.72
N GLY A 52 24.77 -9.51 -8.74
CA GLY A 52 23.70 -9.77 -9.68
C GLY A 52 23.54 -8.72 -10.78
N TRP A 53 22.42 -8.82 -11.47
CA TRP A 53 22.07 -8.08 -12.68
C TRP A 53 20.75 -7.35 -12.46
N HIS A 54 20.69 -6.08 -12.85
CA HIS A 54 19.44 -5.37 -13.10
C HIS A 54 18.87 -5.82 -14.43
N VAL A 55 17.58 -6.17 -14.44
CA VAL A 55 16.86 -6.75 -15.56
C VAL A 55 15.72 -5.81 -15.91
N ARG A 56 15.73 -5.31 -17.15
CA ARG A 56 14.57 -4.63 -17.73
C ARG A 56 13.55 -5.67 -18.18
N TYR A 57 12.51 -5.91 -17.38
CA TYR A 57 11.57 -7.01 -17.56
C TYR A 57 10.26 -6.55 -18.19
N PHE A 58 9.97 -6.99 -19.42
CA PHE A 58 8.73 -6.66 -20.14
C PHE A 58 7.92 -7.94 -20.40
N PRO A 59 6.80 -8.18 -19.68
CA PRO A 59 5.93 -9.34 -19.93
C PRO A 59 4.97 -9.08 -21.11
N SER A 60 4.31 -10.14 -21.58
CA SER A 60 3.45 -10.16 -22.78
C SER A 60 4.20 -9.93 -24.09
N ALA A 61 3.86 -10.71 -25.12
CA ALA A 61 4.46 -10.58 -26.46
C ALA A 61 4.20 -9.22 -27.13
N THR A 62 3.22 -8.46 -26.62
CA THR A 62 2.90 -7.10 -27.09
C THR A 62 3.31 -6.00 -26.11
N GLN A 63 4.00 -6.38 -25.02
CA GLN A 63 4.46 -5.50 -23.95
C GLN A 63 3.34 -4.60 -23.38
N GLU A 64 2.10 -5.09 -23.36
CA GLU A 64 0.93 -4.29 -22.98
C GLU A 64 0.90 -3.86 -21.51
N PHE A 65 1.70 -4.51 -20.67
CA PHE A 65 1.89 -4.15 -19.26
C PHE A 65 3.04 -3.17 -19.05
N GLY A 66 3.86 -2.92 -20.07
CA GLY A 66 5.11 -2.17 -19.99
C GLY A 66 6.22 -2.92 -19.25
N GLY A 67 7.21 -2.20 -18.74
CA GLY A 67 8.43 -2.76 -18.16
C GLY A 67 8.52 -2.60 -16.66
N TYR A 68 9.22 -3.54 -16.02
CA TYR A 68 9.46 -3.62 -14.57
C TYR A 68 10.93 -3.84 -14.27
N ASN A 69 11.41 -3.23 -13.18
CA ASN A 69 12.76 -3.38 -12.67
C ASN A 69 12.86 -4.64 -11.80
N VAL A 70 13.58 -5.64 -12.29
CA VAL A 70 13.79 -6.94 -11.61
C VAL A 70 15.30 -7.15 -11.43
N PHE A 71 15.70 -7.87 -10.39
CA PHE A 71 17.11 -8.15 -10.11
C PHE A 71 17.35 -9.65 -10.06
N PHE A 72 18.37 -10.14 -10.76
CA PHE A 72 18.75 -11.56 -10.75
C PHE A 72 20.19 -11.73 -10.26
N LYS A 73 20.40 -12.58 -9.26
CA LYS A 73 21.75 -12.99 -8.83
C LYS A 73 21.91 -14.49 -8.98
N PHE A 74 22.85 -14.88 -9.84
CA PHE A 74 23.15 -16.28 -10.10
C PHE A 74 24.36 -16.70 -9.26
N ALA A 75 24.22 -17.83 -8.56
CA ALA A 75 25.31 -18.46 -7.84
C ALA A 75 25.02 -19.95 -7.66
N ASP A 76 25.96 -20.81 -8.04
CA ASP A 76 25.93 -22.25 -7.75
C ASP A 76 24.63 -22.96 -8.16
N GLY A 77 24.10 -22.62 -9.34
CA GLY A 77 22.83 -23.21 -9.83
C GLY A 77 21.57 -22.65 -9.15
N GLN A 78 21.70 -21.61 -8.33
CA GLN A 78 20.60 -20.86 -7.74
C GLN A 78 20.50 -19.46 -8.34
N VAL A 79 19.28 -18.95 -8.42
CA VAL A 79 18.95 -17.58 -8.79
C VAL A 79 18.16 -16.94 -7.66
N THR A 80 18.70 -15.86 -7.11
CA THR A 80 17.98 -14.97 -6.19
C THR A 80 17.32 -13.87 -7.01
N VAL A 81 16.04 -13.60 -6.74
CA VAL A 81 15.22 -12.63 -7.46
C VAL A 81 14.62 -11.62 -6.50
N ALA A 82 14.72 -10.33 -6.84
CA ALA A 82 13.99 -9.23 -6.21
C ALA A 82 13.31 -8.39 -7.31
N SER A 83 12.26 -7.64 -6.97
CA SER A 83 11.47 -6.86 -7.92
C SER A 83 10.87 -5.63 -7.26
N GLU A 84 10.74 -4.54 -8.02
CA GLU A 84 10.01 -3.34 -7.59
C GLU A 84 8.50 -3.57 -7.37
N THR A 85 7.98 -4.75 -7.73
CA THR A 85 6.56 -5.11 -7.53
C THR A 85 6.26 -5.57 -6.10
N GLU A 86 7.27 -5.86 -5.28
CA GLU A 86 7.08 -6.34 -3.91
C GLU A 86 6.78 -5.19 -2.95
N SER A 87 5.80 -5.34 -2.05
CA SER A 87 5.46 -4.26 -1.11
C SER A 87 6.53 -4.01 -0.05
N ASP A 88 7.31 -5.04 0.30
CA ASP A 88 8.50 -4.90 1.14
C ASP A 88 9.75 -4.92 0.23
N PRO A 89 10.49 -3.80 0.12
CA PRO A 89 11.68 -3.69 -0.72
C PRO A 89 12.77 -4.72 -0.40
N SER A 90 12.79 -5.26 0.83
CA SER A 90 13.77 -6.25 1.26
C SER A 90 13.45 -7.68 0.78
N THR A 91 12.28 -7.88 0.15
CA THR A 91 11.84 -9.18 -0.34
C THR A 91 12.74 -9.68 -1.47
N ALA A 92 13.43 -10.79 -1.21
CA ALA A 92 14.20 -11.51 -2.21
C ALA A 92 14.01 -13.02 -2.02
N GLU A 93 13.71 -13.74 -3.10
CA GLU A 93 13.53 -15.19 -3.06
C GLU A 93 14.56 -15.91 -3.92
N THR A 94 15.02 -17.07 -3.44
CA THR A 94 15.99 -17.92 -4.14
C THR A 94 15.33 -19.17 -4.69
N SER A 95 15.60 -19.48 -5.95
CA SER A 95 15.14 -20.68 -6.66
C SER A 95 16.28 -21.35 -7.42
N LEU A 96 16.06 -22.57 -7.92
CA LEU A 96 17.03 -23.25 -8.79
C LEU A 96 16.93 -22.75 -10.23
N TYR A 97 18.07 -22.71 -10.92
CA TYR A 97 18.12 -22.52 -12.36
C TYR A 97 18.96 -23.61 -13.05
N SER A 98 18.67 -23.88 -14.31
CA SER A 98 19.45 -24.77 -15.16
C SER A 98 19.68 -24.20 -16.56
N LEU A 99 20.75 -24.66 -17.20
CA LEU A 99 21.05 -24.38 -18.60
C LEU A 99 20.76 -25.62 -19.45
N GLY A 100 19.72 -25.53 -20.27
CA GLY A 100 19.32 -26.53 -21.24
C GLY A 100 19.83 -26.26 -22.65
N GLU A 101 19.39 -27.09 -23.57
CA GLU A 101 19.64 -26.98 -25.00
C GLU A 101 18.30 -27.09 -25.74
N ASP A 102 17.84 -25.97 -26.30
CA ASP A 102 16.68 -25.92 -27.18
C ASP A 102 16.83 -24.73 -28.14
N LEU A 103 17.20 -25.03 -29.40
CA LEU A 103 17.54 -24.02 -30.43
C LEU A 103 18.62 -23.00 -29.99
N GLY A 104 19.45 -23.38 -29.02
CA GLY A 104 20.45 -22.52 -28.37
C GLY A 104 20.62 -22.91 -26.90
N VAL A 105 21.41 -22.13 -26.16
CA VAL A 105 21.53 -22.26 -24.70
C VAL A 105 20.27 -21.64 -24.06
N THR A 106 19.57 -22.43 -23.24
CA THR A 106 18.30 -22.00 -22.62
C THR A 106 18.45 -21.95 -21.10
N LEU A 107 18.25 -20.77 -20.52
CA LEU A 107 18.14 -20.55 -19.07
C LEU A 107 16.71 -20.86 -18.60
N ASN A 108 16.57 -21.79 -17.64
CA ASN A 108 15.28 -22.14 -17.03
C ASN A 108 15.32 -21.86 -15.53
N PHE A 109 14.25 -21.28 -14.98
CA PHE A 109 14.01 -21.26 -13.54
C PHE A 109 13.14 -22.47 -13.18
N ASP A 110 13.71 -23.40 -12.42
CA ASP A 110 13.18 -24.76 -12.29
C ASP A 110 12.25 -24.94 -11.09
N THR A 111 12.37 -24.08 -10.08
CA THR A 111 11.54 -24.13 -8.87
C THR A 111 10.73 -22.85 -8.70
N LYS A 112 9.66 -22.95 -7.90
CA LYS A 112 8.81 -21.80 -7.57
C LYS A 112 9.64 -20.67 -6.95
N ASN A 113 9.40 -19.45 -7.42
CA ASN A 113 9.89 -18.20 -6.86
C ASN A 113 8.75 -17.18 -6.97
N SER A 114 8.23 -16.69 -5.85
CA SER A 114 7.01 -15.87 -5.82
C SER A 114 7.17 -14.56 -6.60
N VAL A 115 8.36 -13.94 -6.50
CA VAL A 115 8.71 -12.65 -7.11
C VAL A 115 8.62 -12.71 -8.63
N ILE A 116 9.33 -13.65 -9.27
CA ILE A 116 9.23 -13.79 -10.74
C ILE A 116 7.89 -14.38 -11.18
N ASN A 117 7.27 -15.20 -10.33
CA ASN A 117 5.97 -15.80 -10.64
C ASN A 117 4.85 -14.77 -10.69
N TYR A 118 5.00 -13.61 -10.05
CA TYR A 118 4.07 -12.47 -10.16
C TYR A 118 3.66 -12.22 -11.62
N PHE A 119 4.61 -12.23 -12.56
CA PHE A 119 4.38 -11.94 -13.97
C PHE A 119 3.67 -13.07 -14.75
N VAL A 120 3.56 -14.27 -14.19
CA VAL A 120 2.88 -15.42 -14.81
C VAL A 120 1.72 -15.96 -13.97
N HIS A 121 1.48 -15.40 -12.79
CA HIS A 121 0.52 -15.91 -11.83
C HIS A 121 -0.92 -15.78 -12.39
N PRO A 122 -1.66 -16.90 -12.54
CA PRO A 122 -3.09 -16.81 -12.85
C PRO A 122 -3.81 -16.05 -11.75
N ARG A 123 -4.62 -15.05 -12.09
CA ARG A 123 -5.20 -14.14 -11.08
C ARG A 123 -4.08 -13.46 -10.28
N ASN A 124 -3.21 -12.74 -11.00
CA ASN A 124 -2.18 -11.90 -10.40
C ASN A 124 -2.78 -11.06 -9.25
N PRO A 125 -2.05 -10.89 -8.13
CA PRO A 125 -2.57 -10.22 -6.93
C PRO A 125 -3.08 -8.80 -7.19
N ASP A 126 -2.50 -8.09 -8.17
CA ASP A 126 -2.89 -6.72 -8.54
C ASP A 126 -3.94 -6.69 -9.66
N GLY A 127 -4.52 -7.85 -10.00
CA GLY A 127 -5.52 -7.97 -11.04
C GLY A 127 -4.98 -7.76 -12.46
N LEU A 128 -3.66 -7.80 -12.65
CA LEU A 128 -3.04 -7.61 -13.96
C LEU A 128 -3.11 -8.87 -14.83
N GLY A 129 -3.47 -8.66 -16.09
CA GLY A 129 -3.56 -9.73 -17.10
C GLY A 129 -4.74 -10.66 -16.91
N SER A 130 -4.68 -11.83 -17.55
CA SER A 130 -5.83 -12.75 -17.56
C SER A 130 -5.88 -13.64 -16.32
N THR A 131 -7.08 -14.09 -15.95
CA THR A 131 -7.27 -15.05 -14.85
C THR A 131 -6.61 -16.41 -15.08
N TYR A 132 -6.11 -16.69 -16.29
CA TYR A 132 -5.55 -17.98 -16.69
C TYR A 132 -4.03 -17.93 -16.95
N LYS A 133 -3.53 -16.83 -17.50
CA LYS A 133 -2.12 -16.70 -17.93
C LYS A 133 -1.34 -15.59 -17.22
N GLY A 134 -1.99 -14.85 -16.31
CA GLY A 134 -1.40 -13.66 -15.72
C GLY A 134 -1.03 -12.65 -16.80
N MET A 135 0.19 -12.09 -16.69
CA MET A 135 0.73 -11.09 -17.60
C MET A 135 1.53 -11.70 -18.77
N GLU A 136 1.54 -13.03 -18.91
CA GLU A 136 2.34 -13.74 -19.93
C GLU A 136 3.85 -13.38 -19.85
N GLY A 137 4.39 -13.30 -18.64
CA GLY A 137 5.83 -13.18 -18.39
C GLY A 137 6.64 -14.43 -18.73
N ASP A 138 7.96 -14.28 -18.70
CA ASP A 138 8.94 -15.33 -18.93
C ASP A 138 9.66 -15.76 -17.64
N TYR A 139 9.85 -17.08 -17.53
CA TYR A 139 10.74 -17.76 -16.57
C TYR A 139 11.69 -18.73 -17.27
N LYS A 140 11.68 -18.70 -18.61
CA LYS A 140 12.54 -19.46 -19.51
C LYS A 140 13.04 -18.54 -20.61
N PHE A 141 14.34 -18.58 -20.87
CA PHE A 141 14.98 -17.63 -21.75
C PHE A 141 16.03 -18.30 -22.63
N MET A 142 16.12 -17.89 -23.89
CA MET A 142 17.26 -18.19 -24.74
C MET A 142 18.37 -17.16 -24.48
N VAL A 143 19.60 -17.63 -24.27
CA VAL A 143 20.78 -16.77 -24.12
C VAL A 143 21.22 -16.31 -25.50
N MET A 144 21.10 -15.01 -25.79
CA MET A 144 21.38 -14.43 -27.10
C MET A 144 22.80 -13.86 -27.18
N GLU A 145 23.23 -13.18 -26.12
CA GLU A 145 24.52 -12.50 -26.05
C GLU A 145 25.00 -12.47 -24.59
N THR A 146 26.29 -12.71 -24.40
CA THR A 146 26.95 -12.67 -23.08
C THR A 146 28.19 -11.80 -23.14
N SER A 147 28.26 -10.79 -22.29
CA SER A 147 29.44 -9.95 -22.05
C SER A 147 29.48 -9.53 -20.57
N PRO A 148 30.66 -9.14 -20.04
CA PRO A 148 30.75 -8.59 -18.68
C PRO A 148 29.88 -7.34 -18.44
N GLU A 149 29.64 -6.55 -19.49
CA GLU A 149 28.90 -5.29 -19.41
C GLU A 149 27.39 -5.47 -19.64
N ARG A 150 26.98 -6.54 -20.33
CA ARG A 150 25.59 -6.78 -20.71
C ARG A 150 25.33 -8.25 -21.05
N ILE A 151 24.21 -8.78 -20.58
CA ILE A 151 23.63 -10.02 -21.09
C ILE A 151 22.30 -9.69 -21.80
N ARG A 152 22.08 -10.30 -22.96
CA ARG A 152 20.80 -10.23 -23.67
C ARG A 152 20.15 -11.61 -23.68
N LEU A 153 18.95 -11.67 -23.14
CA LEU A 153 18.12 -12.86 -23.15
C LEU A 153 16.90 -12.65 -24.05
N ARG A 154 16.35 -13.74 -24.58
CA ARG A 154 15.07 -13.73 -25.27
C ARG A 154 14.07 -14.62 -24.55
N GLY A 155 12.92 -14.09 -24.15
CA GLY A 155 11.84 -14.86 -23.55
C GLY A 155 11.32 -15.94 -24.50
N ILE A 156 11.08 -17.14 -23.98
CA ILE A 156 10.50 -18.24 -24.77
C ILE A 156 8.98 -18.08 -24.93
N ILE A 157 8.31 -17.49 -23.95
CA ILE A 157 6.86 -17.26 -23.91
C ILE A 157 6.52 -15.96 -24.63
N SER A 158 7.10 -14.83 -24.20
CA SER A 158 6.78 -13.53 -24.81
C SER A 158 7.49 -13.31 -26.15
N GLY A 159 8.67 -13.91 -26.33
CA GLY A 159 9.56 -13.60 -27.45
C GLY A 159 10.36 -12.31 -27.28
N ASN A 160 10.19 -11.58 -26.17
CA ASN A 160 10.79 -10.28 -25.90
C ASN A 160 12.28 -10.36 -25.59
N SER A 161 12.98 -9.24 -25.75
CA SER A 161 14.38 -9.07 -25.40
C SER A 161 14.50 -8.53 -23.97
N TYR A 162 15.23 -9.24 -23.12
CA TYR A 162 15.54 -8.82 -21.75
C TYR A 162 17.00 -8.41 -21.68
N ILE A 163 17.23 -7.19 -21.21
CA ILE A 163 18.58 -6.63 -21.06
C ILE A 163 18.97 -6.70 -19.60
N LEU A 164 20.10 -7.35 -19.35
CA LEU A 164 20.71 -7.50 -18.04
C LEU A 164 21.94 -6.60 -17.98
N THR A 165 21.99 -5.71 -17.00
CA THR A 165 23.11 -4.80 -16.73
C THR A 165 23.69 -5.13 -15.35
N PRO A 166 25.02 -5.25 -15.18
CA PRO A 166 25.59 -5.67 -13.91
C PRO A 166 25.31 -4.63 -12.82
N MET A 167 24.91 -5.10 -11.64
CA MET A 167 24.75 -4.24 -10.47
C MET A 167 26.12 -3.78 -9.95
N ALA A 168 26.17 -2.58 -9.36
CA ALA A 168 27.35 -2.14 -8.63
C ALA A 168 27.65 -3.14 -7.50
N SER A 169 28.94 -3.40 -7.26
CA SER A 169 29.39 -4.46 -6.35
C SER A 169 28.95 -4.27 -4.89
N ASP A 170 28.62 -3.04 -4.52
CA ASP A 170 28.21 -2.58 -3.19
C ASP A 170 26.75 -2.12 -3.13
N ALA A 171 25.97 -2.30 -4.21
CA ALA A 171 24.57 -1.92 -4.23
C ALA A 171 23.74 -2.75 -3.23
N ASP A 172 22.96 -2.06 -2.39
CA ASP A 172 21.96 -2.70 -1.54
C ASP A 172 20.66 -2.86 -2.31
N TRP A 173 20.21 -4.11 -2.51
CA TRP A 173 19.02 -4.38 -3.33
C TRP A 173 17.74 -3.78 -2.75
N ALA A 174 17.59 -3.74 -1.42
CA ALA A 174 16.40 -3.16 -0.80
C ALA A 174 16.32 -1.66 -1.08
N THR A 175 17.44 -0.95 -0.93
CA THR A 175 17.57 0.48 -1.25
C THR A 175 17.33 0.74 -2.74
N GLU A 176 17.83 -0.12 -3.62
CA GLU A 176 17.61 -0.02 -5.07
C GLU A 176 16.15 -0.20 -5.43
N VAL A 177 15.49 -1.25 -4.91
CA VAL A 177 14.06 -1.52 -5.09
C VAL A 177 13.21 -0.35 -4.60
N GLU A 178 13.46 0.12 -3.37
CA GLU A 178 12.76 1.26 -2.77
C GLU A 178 12.94 2.52 -3.63
N THR A 179 14.15 2.76 -4.15
CA THR A 179 14.40 3.89 -5.06
C THR A 179 13.53 3.81 -6.30
N TYR A 180 13.45 2.65 -6.96
CA TYR A 180 12.62 2.50 -8.17
C TYR A 180 11.13 2.67 -7.87
N GLN A 181 10.64 2.13 -6.75
CA GLN A 181 9.25 2.30 -6.31
C GLN A 181 8.93 3.77 -6.07
N ASN A 182 9.81 4.46 -5.35
CA ASN A 182 9.68 5.87 -5.02
C ASN A 182 9.64 6.74 -6.29
N CYS A 183 10.59 6.51 -7.20
CA CYS A 183 10.65 7.17 -8.49
C CYS A 183 9.40 6.90 -9.34
N ALA A 184 8.92 5.65 -9.39
CA ALA A 184 7.71 5.31 -10.15
C ALA A 184 6.47 6.03 -9.60
N GLU A 185 6.28 6.06 -8.28
CA GLU A 185 5.18 6.79 -7.63
C GLU A 185 5.28 8.30 -7.89
N ASP A 186 6.48 8.87 -7.96
CA ASP A 186 6.68 10.28 -8.28
C ASP A 186 6.41 10.60 -9.76
N MET A 187 6.47 9.62 -10.65
CA MET A 187 6.37 9.79 -12.11
C MET A 187 5.05 9.27 -12.70
N GLU A 188 4.16 8.77 -11.85
CA GLU A 188 2.84 8.26 -12.20
C GLU A 188 1.78 9.38 -12.19
N PHE A 189 1.11 9.55 -13.33
CA PHE A 189 0.04 10.53 -13.53
C PHE A 189 -1.17 9.89 -14.19
N ASN A 190 -2.33 10.55 -14.07
CA ASN A 190 -3.59 10.07 -14.65
C ASN A 190 -3.75 10.41 -16.14
N SER A 191 -3.03 11.41 -16.63
CA SER A 191 -3.09 11.83 -18.03
C SER A 191 -1.70 12.21 -18.56
N TYR A 192 -1.53 11.99 -19.86
CA TYR A 192 -0.30 12.24 -20.57
C TYR A 192 -0.61 12.85 -21.94
N SER A 193 0.30 13.65 -22.48
CA SER A 193 0.29 14.05 -23.89
C SER A 193 1.70 13.97 -24.45
N CYS A 194 1.83 13.65 -25.73
CA CYS A 194 3.12 13.58 -26.41
C CYS A 194 3.27 14.86 -27.24
N VAL A 195 4.39 15.55 -27.13
CA VAL A 195 4.69 16.77 -27.88
C VAL A 195 5.99 16.57 -28.65
N VAL A 196 5.92 16.66 -29.98
CA VAL A 196 7.08 16.49 -30.87
C VAL A 196 7.16 17.66 -31.83
N ASN A 197 8.31 18.33 -31.92
CA ASN A 197 8.48 19.55 -32.74
C ASN A 197 7.37 20.61 -32.51
N GLY A 198 6.94 20.78 -31.26
CA GLY A 198 5.84 21.67 -30.86
C GLY A 198 4.43 21.21 -31.23
N LYS A 199 4.25 20.03 -31.85
CA LYS A 199 2.94 19.44 -32.18
C LYS A 199 2.50 18.45 -31.10
N THR A 200 1.29 18.63 -30.57
CA THR A 200 0.71 17.77 -29.53
C THR A 200 -0.08 16.61 -30.13
N TYR A 201 0.13 15.41 -29.59
CA TYR A 201 -0.56 14.18 -29.95
C TYR A 201 -1.34 13.64 -28.75
N SER A 202 -2.58 13.22 -29.03
CA SER A 202 -3.42 12.53 -28.06
C SER A 202 -2.72 11.27 -27.58
N THR A 203 -2.53 11.17 -26.26
CA THR A 203 -1.83 10.05 -25.63
C THR A 203 -2.68 9.48 -24.52
N VAL A 204 -2.83 8.16 -24.51
CA VAL A 204 -3.52 7.45 -23.42
C VAL A 204 -2.53 6.48 -22.80
N ARG A 205 -2.49 6.43 -21.48
CA ARG A 205 -1.72 5.44 -20.75
C ARG A 205 -2.62 4.27 -20.35
N THR A 206 -2.18 3.05 -20.65
CA THR A 206 -2.73 1.82 -20.06
C THR A 206 -1.56 1.02 -19.50
N ASN A 207 -1.59 0.70 -18.20
CA ASN A 207 -0.43 0.17 -17.47
C ASN A 207 0.81 1.07 -17.69
N ARG A 208 1.99 0.49 -17.92
CA ARG A 208 3.20 1.23 -18.31
C ARG A 208 3.39 1.26 -19.84
N ARG A 209 2.32 1.55 -20.59
CA ARG A 209 2.34 1.71 -22.05
C ARG A 209 1.59 2.96 -22.49
N LEU A 210 2.25 3.80 -23.26
CA LEU A 210 1.65 4.96 -23.91
C LEU A 210 1.12 4.58 -25.29
N THR A 211 -0.14 4.89 -25.57
CA THR A 211 -0.77 4.79 -26.88
C THR A 211 -0.89 6.20 -27.46
N ILE A 212 -0.04 6.52 -28.43
CA ILE A 212 0.09 7.85 -29.03
C ILE A 212 -0.59 7.82 -30.40
N ARG A 213 -1.66 8.58 -30.56
CA ARG A 213 -2.39 8.67 -31.82
C ARG A 213 -1.77 9.73 -32.72
N ILE A 214 -1.18 9.30 -33.84
CA ILE A 214 -0.51 10.19 -34.80
C ILE A 214 -1.54 10.81 -35.75
N ASP A 215 -2.44 9.98 -36.26
CA ASP A 215 -3.58 10.35 -37.10
C ASP A 215 -4.70 9.29 -36.96
N ASP A 216 -5.66 9.26 -37.89
CA ASP A 216 -6.79 8.31 -37.85
C ASP A 216 -6.42 6.86 -38.17
N GLN A 217 -5.25 6.61 -38.75
CA GLN A 217 -4.78 5.30 -39.19
C GLN A 217 -3.52 4.84 -38.45
N ASN A 218 -2.71 5.78 -37.96
CA ASN A 218 -1.42 5.51 -37.35
C ASN A 218 -1.46 5.74 -35.83
N THR A 219 -1.08 4.70 -35.08
CA THR A 219 -0.95 4.72 -33.63
C THR A 219 0.37 4.08 -33.24
N VAL A 220 1.13 4.75 -32.38
CA VAL A 220 2.36 4.24 -31.80
C VAL A 220 2.07 3.69 -30.41
N TYR A 221 2.52 2.46 -30.15
CA TYR A 221 2.49 1.85 -28.82
C TYR A 221 3.90 1.91 -28.24
N ALA A 222 4.08 2.69 -27.18
CA ALA A 222 5.36 2.93 -26.53
C ALA A 222 5.32 2.36 -25.10
N PRO A 223 5.62 1.06 -24.93
CA PRO A 223 5.80 0.46 -23.61
C PRO A 223 7.07 1.05 -22.97
N PHE A 224 6.97 1.41 -21.69
CA PHE A 224 8.05 2.04 -20.95
C PHE A 224 8.33 1.34 -19.62
N ILE A 225 9.52 1.60 -19.09
CA ILE A 225 9.94 1.26 -17.72
C ILE A 225 10.30 2.55 -16.99
N TYR A 226 9.99 2.66 -15.70
CA TYR A 226 10.50 3.77 -14.89
C TYR A 226 11.99 3.57 -14.64
N THR A 227 12.73 4.67 -14.76
CA THR A 227 14.14 4.75 -14.38
C THR A 227 14.25 5.58 -13.11
N LYS A 228 15.46 5.68 -12.54
CA LYS A 228 15.71 6.55 -11.38
C LYS A 228 15.50 8.04 -11.68
N THR A 229 15.46 8.43 -12.95
CA THR A 229 15.39 9.84 -13.37
C THR A 229 14.26 10.14 -14.32
N GLY A 230 13.45 9.16 -14.73
CA GLY A 230 12.45 9.33 -15.78
C GLY A 230 11.84 8.02 -16.26
N ILE A 231 11.70 7.88 -17.58
CA ILE A 231 11.18 6.67 -18.23
C ILE A 231 12.06 6.29 -19.41
N SER A 232 12.08 4.99 -19.75
CA SER A 232 12.75 4.49 -20.96
C SER A 232 11.83 3.57 -21.74
N PHE A 233 11.66 3.83 -23.04
CA PHE A 233 10.91 2.95 -23.92
C PHE A 233 11.65 1.63 -24.15
N TYR A 234 10.88 0.56 -24.37
CA TYR A 234 11.40 -0.77 -24.70
C TYR A 234 12.33 -0.73 -25.92
N GLU A 235 11.90 0.00 -26.96
CA GLU A 235 12.67 0.30 -28.17
C GLU A 235 12.47 1.79 -28.55
N PRO A 236 13.42 2.40 -29.28
CA PRO A 236 13.24 3.75 -29.80
C PRO A 236 12.00 3.85 -30.69
N ILE A 237 11.23 4.93 -30.52
CA ILE A 237 10.11 5.26 -31.41
C ILE A 237 10.46 6.48 -32.26
N THR A 238 9.84 6.62 -33.43
CA THR A 238 10.02 7.78 -34.31
C THR A 238 8.69 8.39 -34.67
N ILE A 239 8.52 9.69 -34.40
CA ILE A 239 7.32 10.48 -34.73
C ILE A 239 7.77 11.76 -35.42
N ASP A 240 7.16 12.11 -36.55
CA ASP A 240 7.49 13.29 -37.37
C ASP A 240 9.01 13.49 -37.58
N GLY A 241 9.74 12.38 -37.77
CA GLY A 241 11.20 12.36 -38.03
C GLY A 241 12.10 12.50 -36.80
N VAL A 242 11.53 12.58 -35.59
CA VAL A 242 12.26 12.67 -34.32
C VAL A 242 12.23 11.32 -33.62
N THR A 243 13.41 10.79 -33.30
CA THR A 243 13.57 9.52 -32.57
C THR A 243 13.81 9.77 -31.09
N ALA A 244 13.13 9.01 -30.24
CA ALA A 244 13.18 9.13 -28.79
C ALA A 244 13.10 7.76 -28.11
N GLN A 245 13.77 7.60 -26.97
CA GLN A 245 13.74 6.37 -26.17
C GLN A 245 13.84 6.66 -24.68
N ASP A 246 14.83 7.46 -24.27
CA ASP A 246 15.19 7.65 -22.87
C ASP A 246 14.83 9.06 -22.45
N PHE A 247 14.01 9.19 -21.41
CA PHE A 247 13.51 10.48 -20.96
C PHE A 247 13.90 10.74 -19.52
N ASN A 248 14.22 12.00 -19.23
CA ASN A 248 14.37 12.50 -17.87
C ASN A 248 13.13 13.28 -17.46
N PHE A 249 12.67 13.06 -16.25
CA PHE A 249 11.59 13.80 -15.61
C PHE A 249 12.10 15.16 -15.11
N VAL A 250 11.36 16.22 -15.42
CA VAL A 250 11.74 17.61 -15.21
C VAL A 250 10.55 18.38 -14.64
N ASP A 251 10.86 19.31 -13.72
CA ASP A 251 9.93 20.20 -13.02
C ASP A 251 8.73 19.51 -12.35
N GLU A 252 8.83 18.20 -12.13
CA GLU A 252 7.82 17.35 -11.52
C GLU A 252 6.54 17.15 -12.37
N TYR A 253 6.56 17.44 -13.68
CA TYR A 253 5.36 17.29 -14.53
C TYR A 253 5.59 16.98 -16.01
N TYR A 254 6.84 16.87 -16.47
CA TYR A 254 7.08 16.45 -17.84
C TYR A 254 8.36 15.68 -18.00
N PHE A 255 8.46 14.93 -19.09
CA PHE A 255 9.61 14.15 -19.45
C PHE A 255 10.21 14.71 -20.74
N VAL A 256 11.53 14.90 -20.76
CA VAL A 256 12.29 15.32 -21.94
C VAL A 256 13.21 14.22 -22.40
N GLU A 257 13.32 14.05 -23.72
CA GLU A 257 14.27 13.11 -24.29
C GLU A 257 15.71 13.48 -23.88
N ALA A 258 16.45 12.50 -23.36
CA ALA A 258 17.77 12.65 -22.79
C ALA A 258 18.83 13.06 -23.82
N ASN A 259 18.61 12.74 -25.10
CA ASN A 259 19.50 13.13 -26.20
C ASN A 259 19.33 14.61 -26.64
N GLY A 260 18.36 15.33 -26.08
CA GLY A 260 18.08 16.74 -26.39
C GLY A 260 17.17 16.98 -27.60
N ALA A 261 16.61 15.94 -28.21
CA ALA A 261 15.59 16.06 -29.24
C ALA A 261 14.32 16.75 -28.71
N ASP A 262 13.60 17.45 -29.60
CA ASP A 262 12.31 18.07 -29.27
C ASP A 262 11.19 17.02 -29.25
N PHE A 263 11.26 16.15 -28.25
CA PHE A 263 10.29 15.10 -27.93
C PHE A 263 10.04 15.14 -26.42
N LYS A 264 8.80 15.43 -26.04
CA LYS A 264 8.37 15.52 -24.65
C LYS A 264 7.14 14.66 -24.39
N ILE A 265 7.09 14.06 -23.21
CA ILE A 265 5.86 13.53 -22.65
C ILE A 265 5.42 14.48 -21.54
N MET A 266 4.31 15.17 -21.73
CA MET A 266 3.77 16.11 -20.76
C MET A 266 2.73 15.42 -19.88
N THR A 267 2.67 15.78 -18.61
CA THR A 267 1.56 15.47 -17.70
C THR A 267 0.90 16.80 -17.28
N PRO A 268 -0.20 16.78 -16.50
CA PRO A 268 -0.79 18.01 -15.99
C PRO A 268 0.22 18.83 -15.20
N GLU A 269 0.39 20.09 -15.59
CA GLU A 269 1.24 21.02 -14.85
C GLU A 269 0.69 21.22 -13.43
N PRO A 270 1.51 21.07 -12.38
CA PRO A 270 1.09 21.27 -11.02
C PRO A 270 0.73 22.73 -10.82
N ILE A 271 -0.38 22.97 -10.13
CA ILE A 271 -0.71 24.32 -9.68
C ILE A 271 0.19 24.61 -8.49
N ARG A 272 1.01 25.66 -8.59
CA ARG A 272 1.92 26.08 -7.51
C ARG A 272 1.53 27.47 -7.02
N SER A 273 1.66 27.67 -5.71
CA SER A 273 1.51 28.97 -5.07
C SER A 273 2.72 29.27 -4.19
N ASP A 274 3.06 30.56 -4.07
CA ASP A 274 4.11 31.06 -3.17
C ASP A 274 3.57 31.33 -1.74
N ILE A 275 2.31 30.99 -1.45
CA ILE A 275 1.74 31.11 -0.11
C ILE A 275 2.57 30.32 0.92
N THR A 276 3.03 31.02 1.94
CA THR A 276 3.64 30.44 3.14
C THR A 276 2.68 30.52 4.34
N PHE A 277 2.89 29.63 5.32
CA PHE A 277 2.09 29.55 6.54
C PHE A 277 2.98 29.70 7.78
N ASP A 278 2.66 30.67 8.63
CA ASP A 278 3.15 30.68 10.02
C ASP A 278 2.13 29.90 10.88
N VAL A 279 2.57 28.77 11.42
CA VAL A 279 1.71 27.79 12.11
C VAL A 279 2.21 27.62 13.54
N ALA A 280 1.31 27.75 14.50
CA ALA A 280 1.61 27.56 15.92
C ALA A 280 0.56 26.70 16.61
N VAL A 281 0.98 25.94 17.61
CA VAL A 281 0.09 25.20 18.53
C VAL A 281 0.37 25.71 19.95
N PRO A 282 -0.32 26.77 20.40
CA PRO A 282 -0.05 27.38 21.71
C PRO A 282 -0.28 26.40 22.85
N GLU A 283 0.64 26.36 23.81
CA GLU A 283 0.60 25.42 24.94
C GLU A 283 -0.66 25.59 25.79
N GLU A 284 -1.05 26.84 26.02
CA GLU A 284 -2.24 27.24 26.76
C GLU A 284 -3.56 26.87 26.09
N ALA A 285 -3.54 26.60 24.77
CA ALA A 285 -4.71 26.24 23.99
C ALA A 285 -4.82 24.72 23.77
N LYS A 286 -3.89 23.93 24.33
CA LYS A 286 -3.99 22.48 24.40
C LYS A 286 -4.86 22.06 25.58
N THR A 287 -5.66 21.05 25.36
CA THR A 287 -6.46 20.35 26.37
C THR A 287 -6.09 18.88 26.33
N TYR A 288 -6.70 18.02 27.14
CA TYR A 288 -6.48 16.57 27.04
C TYR A 288 -7.14 15.91 25.80
N LYS A 289 -7.97 16.64 25.05
CA LYS A 289 -8.80 16.09 23.94
C LYS A 289 -8.68 16.86 22.61
N SER A 290 -8.07 18.03 22.64
CA SER A 290 -8.03 18.95 21.50
C SER A 290 -6.90 19.96 21.67
N ALA A 291 -6.41 20.49 20.56
CA ALA A 291 -5.47 21.59 20.51
C ALA A 291 -5.98 22.64 19.54
N ALA A 292 -5.80 23.93 19.86
CA ALA A 292 -5.98 24.98 18.87
C ALA A 292 -4.70 25.10 18.05
N VAL A 293 -4.85 25.16 16.72
CA VAL A 293 -3.77 25.45 15.78
C VAL A 293 -4.04 26.81 15.19
N GLU A 294 -3.12 27.73 15.43
CA GLU A 294 -3.12 29.06 14.84
C GLU A 294 -2.39 29.02 13.50
N VAL A 295 -3.03 29.55 12.46
CA VAL A 295 -2.46 29.63 11.11
C VAL A 295 -2.56 31.05 10.62
N LYS A 296 -1.44 31.59 10.15
CA LYS A 296 -1.35 32.88 9.47
C LYS A 296 -0.77 32.68 8.08
N PRO A 297 -1.60 32.63 7.04
CA PRO A 297 -1.12 32.58 5.67
C PRO A 297 -0.54 33.94 5.26
N SER A 298 0.49 33.92 4.42
CA SER A 298 1.02 35.15 3.79
C SER A 298 0.05 35.80 2.78
N ASN A 299 -0.97 35.06 2.34
CA ASN A 299 -2.08 35.55 1.50
C ASN A 299 -3.41 35.09 2.12
N ASP A 300 -4.28 36.04 2.45
CA ASP A 300 -5.56 35.80 3.13
C ASP A 300 -6.68 35.32 2.19
N THR A 301 -6.46 35.35 0.87
CA THR A 301 -7.47 34.97 -0.14
C THR A 301 -7.28 33.59 -0.74
N GLU A 302 -6.17 32.91 -0.46
CA GLU A 302 -5.94 31.56 -0.99
C GLU A 302 -6.44 30.49 -0.02
N TYR A 303 -6.98 29.40 -0.57
CA TYR A 303 -7.45 28.30 0.26
C TYR A 303 -6.26 27.54 0.85
N TYR A 304 -6.46 27.01 2.05
CA TYR A 304 -5.57 26.01 2.64
C TYR A 304 -6.35 24.94 3.38
N TYR A 305 -5.72 23.77 3.47
CA TYR A 305 -6.15 22.67 4.30
C TYR A 305 -5.44 22.74 5.66
N ILE A 306 -6.15 22.29 6.71
CA ILE A 306 -5.56 22.05 8.02
C ILE A 306 -6.08 20.73 8.59
N GLY A 307 -5.19 19.95 9.20
CA GLY A 307 -5.54 18.71 9.90
C GLY A 307 -4.50 18.29 10.94
N THR A 308 -4.74 17.17 11.60
CA THR A 308 -3.79 16.52 12.52
C THR A 308 -3.66 15.05 12.22
N MET A 309 -2.47 14.49 12.40
CA MET A 309 -2.25 13.05 12.39
C MET A 309 -1.19 12.65 13.42
N LEU A 310 -1.11 11.35 13.73
CA LEU A 310 -0.06 10.84 14.58
C LEU A 310 1.30 11.07 13.93
N ARG A 311 2.29 11.48 14.73
CA ARG A 311 3.64 11.73 14.22
C ARG A 311 4.28 10.48 13.64
N SER A 312 4.11 9.34 14.32
CA SER A 312 4.59 8.05 13.86
C SER A 312 4.00 7.66 12.49
N GLU A 313 2.77 8.07 12.20
CA GLU A 313 2.13 7.87 10.91
C GLU A 313 2.67 8.86 9.87
N TYR A 314 2.78 10.15 10.22
CA TYR A 314 3.32 11.19 9.35
C TYR A 314 4.72 10.84 8.84
N GLU A 315 5.58 10.30 9.71
CA GLU A 315 6.95 9.91 9.40
C GLU A 315 7.05 8.70 8.45
N THR A 316 5.96 7.94 8.24
CA THR A 316 5.93 6.87 7.24
C THR A 316 5.62 7.35 5.83
N TYR A 317 5.13 8.58 5.66
CA TYR A 317 4.76 9.11 4.36
C TYR A 317 5.89 9.89 3.69
N ARG A 318 6.03 9.68 2.38
CA ARG A 318 6.64 10.68 1.50
C ARG A 318 5.64 11.81 1.28
N GLU A 319 6.10 13.05 1.27
CA GLU A 319 5.24 14.24 1.22
C GLU A 319 4.25 14.22 0.05
N LYS A 320 4.71 13.84 -1.16
CA LYS A 320 3.84 13.74 -2.34
C LYS A 320 2.69 12.77 -2.12
N LYS A 321 2.97 11.60 -1.53
CA LYS A 321 1.97 10.58 -1.24
C LYS A 321 0.99 11.05 -0.17
N LEU A 322 1.49 11.70 0.89
CA LEU A 322 0.64 12.32 1.90
C LEU A 322 -0.33 13.33 1.28
N LEU A 323 0.15 14.24 0.44
CA LEU A 323 -0.69 15.22 -0.26
C LEU A 323 -1.72 14.53 -1.16
N GLN A 324 -1.32 13.51 -1.93
CA GLN A 324 -2.23 12.76 -2.79
C GLN A 324 -3.34 12.06 -2.01
N GLU A 325 -3.02 11.42 -0.88
CA GLU A 325 -4.02 10.75 -0.03
C GLU A 325 -4.97 11.77 0.61
N LEU A 326 -4.45 12.87 1.20
CA LEU A 326 -5.27 13.89 1.84
C LEU A 326 -6.19 14.61 0.83
N VAL A 327 -5.66 15.01 -0.32
CA VAL A 327 -6.43 15.64 -1.40
C VAL A 327 -7.38 14.66 -2.07
N GLY A 328 -6.94 13.42 -2.31
CA GLY A 328 -7.77 12.37 -2.91
C GLY A 328 -8.97 12.05 -2.02
N ALA A 329 -8.74 11.96 -0.72
CA ALA A 329 -9.78 11.71 0.23
C ALA A 329 -10.72 12.94 0.34
N LEU A 330 -10.24 14.19 0.32
CA LEU A 330 -11.10 15.40 0.24
C LEU A 330 -12.02 15.36 -0.98
N ASN A 331 -11.46 15.04 -2.15
CA ASN A 331 -12.22 14.93 -3.39
C ASN A 331 -13.21 13.75 -3.38
N SER A 332 -12.93 12.66 -2.66
CA SER A 332 -13.83 11.51 -2.56
C SER A 332 -15.19 11.83 -1.90
N GLN A 333 -15.26 12.94 -1.17
CA GLN A 333 -16.50 13.43 -0.54
C GLN A 333 -17.34 14.30 -1.46
N ILE A 334 -16.81 14.69 -2.62
CA ILE A 334 -17.52 15.49 -3.61
C ILE A 334 -18.45 14.55 -4.38
N GLY A 335 -19.74 14.70 -4.15
CA GLY A 335 -20.78 13.92 -4.81
C GLY A 335 -20.91 14.23 -6.30
N SER A 336 -21.50 13.28 -7.04
CA SER A 336 -21.81 13.49 -8.45
C SER A 336 -22.81 14.64 -8.61
N GLY A 337 -22.35 15.75 -9.19
CA GLY A 337 -23.14 16.97 -9.40
C GLY A 337 -22.97 18.05 -8.33
N ASP A 338 -22.13 17.83 -7.32
CA ASP A 338 -21.78 18.85 -6.33
C ASP A 338 -20.94 19.97 -6.97
N ASP A 339 -21.17 21.22 -6.53
CA ASP A 339 -20.29 22.33 -6.90
C ASP A 339 -19.04 22.29 -6.03
N VAL A 340 -17.90 22.01 -6.67
CA VAL A 340 -16.60 21.88 -6.01
C VAL A 340 -16.17 23.18 -5.33
N ASN A 341 -16.57 24.35 -5.85
CA ASN A 341 -16.27 25.62 -5.20
C ASN A 341 -17.08 25.81 -3.92
N GLU A 342 -18.34 25.38 -3.91
CA GLU A 342 -19.15 25.39 -2.69
C GLU A 342 -18.64 24.37 -1.66
N PHE A 343 -18.16 23.21 -2.12
CA PHE A 343 -17.54 22.21 -1.26
C PHE A 343 -16.22 22.73 -0.67
N ALA A 344 -15.33 23.29 -1.49
CA ALA A 344 -14.07 23.89 -1.05
C ALA A 344 -14.30 24.98 0.02
N LYS A 345 -15.28 25.86 -0.17
CA LYS A 345 -15.66 26.87 0.84
C LYS A 345 -16.11 26.29 2.18
N LYS A 346 -16.64 25.06 2.19
CA LYS A 346 -17.09 24.38 3.41
C LYS A 346 -15.96 23.65 4.12
N MET A 347 -15.00 23.12 3.35
CA MET A 347 -13.98 22.19 3.86
C MET A 347 -12.59 22.81 4.01
N LEU A 348 -12.31 23.91 3.32
CA LEU A 348 -11.02 24.61 3.33
C LEU A 348 -11.14 25.97 4.01
N TYR A 349 -9.99 26.55 4.33
CA TYR A 349 -9.89 27.79 5.08
C TYR A 349 -9.18 28.88 4.29
N GLN A 350 -9.41 30.14 4.66
CA GLN A 350 -8.81 31.34 4.09
C GLN A 350 -8.57 32.34 5.24
N GLY A 351 -7.55 33.19 5.09
CA GLY A 351 -7.17 34.18 6.11
C GLY A 351 -6.59 33.58 7.38
N ASP A 352 -6.24 34.47 8.31
CA ASP A 352 -5.79 34.10 9.64
C ASP A 352 -6.89 33.34 10.39
N GLY A 353 -6.51 32.29 11.12
CA GLY A 353 -7.47 31.51 11.87
C GLY A 353 -6.86 30.75 13.04
N SER A 354 -7.74 30.39 13.98
CA SER A 354 -7.44 29.48 15.09
C SER A 354 -8.44 28.32 15.01
N TYR A 355 -7.89 27.11 14.88
CA TYR A 355 -8.65 25.91 14.56
C TYR A 355 -8.52 24.87 15.65
N THR A 356 -9.62 24.53 16.29
CA THR A 356 -9.64 23.45 17.29
C THR A 356 -9.62 22.11 16.58
N LEU A 357 -8.50 21.41 16.69
CA LEU A 357 -8.31 20.06 16.15
C LEU A 357 -8.48 19.07 17.30
N ASN A 358 -9.46 18.18 17.15
CA ASN A 358 -9.64 17.06 18.05
C ASN A 358 -8.75 15.91 17.58
N TYR A 359 -8.09 15.24 18.50
CA TYR A 359 -7.23 14.10 18.18
C TYR A 359 -7.74 12.84 18.87
N PRO A 360 -7.50 11.68 18.24
CA PRO A 360 -8.07 10.44 18.72
C PRO A 360 -7.41 9.95 20.00
N SER A 361 -6.10 10.13 20.21
CA SER A 361 -5.36 9.43 21.26
C SER A 361 -4.81 10.37 22.33
N PHE A 362 -4.68 9.82 23.53
CA PHE A 362 -4.04 10.45 24.67
C PHE A 362 -2.70 9.74 24.87
N TYR A 363 -1.61 10.48 25.16
CA TYR A 363 -0.22 9.98 25.22
C TYR A 363 0.47 9.71 23.88
N ASP A 364 0.18 10.52 22.87
CA ASP A 364 0.84 10.43 21.59
C ASP A 364 1.40 11.77 21.13
N GLU A 365 2.39 11.70 20.25
CA GLU A 365 2.86 12.85 19.49
C GLU A 365 2.05 12.99 18.21
N TYR A 366 1.62 14.21 17.95
CA TYR A 366 0.83 14.59 16.80
C TYR A 366 1.58 15.60 15.95
N VAL A 367 1.18 15.72 14.70
CA VAL A 367 1.63 16.74 13.77
C VAL A 367 0.40 17.49 13.26
N ALA A 368 0.38 18.81 13.45
CA ALA A 368 -0.53 19.70 12.75
C ALA A 368 0.00 19.93 11.33
N ILE A 369 -0.84 19.69 10.33
CA ILE A 369 -0.50 19.72 8.91
C ILE A 369 -1.28 20.83 8.24
N VAL A 370 -0.57 21.70 7.52
CA VAL A 370 -1.14 22.81 6.74
C VAL A 370 -0.54 22.83 5.35
N PHE A 371 -1.35 22.97 4.31
CA PHE A 371 -0.87 23.18 2.93
C PHE A 371 -1.89 23.97 2.11
N GLY A 372 -1.39 24.72 1.13
CA GLY A 372 -2.22 25.52 0.22
C GLY A 372 -3.03 24.64 -0.73
N CYS A 373 -4.20 25.12 -1.12
CA CYS A 373 -5.14 24.42 -1.98
C CYS A 373 -5.73 25.35 -3.05
N ALA A 374 -6.08 24.76 -4.19
CA ALA A 374 -6.84 25.43 -5.24
C ALA A 374 -7.92 24.51 -5.83
N VAL A 375 -9.00 25.10 -6.33
CA VAL A 375 -9.99 24.39 -7.14
C VAL A 375 -9.61 24.54 -8.60
N SER A 376 -9.43 23.43 -9.30
CA SER A 376 -9.16 23.41 -10.74
C SER A 376 -9.83 22.21 -11.38
N GLU A 377 -10.40 22.42 -12.57
CA GLU A 377 -11.05 21.37 -13.38
C GLU A 377 -12.06 20.49 -12.59
N GLY A 378 -12.76 21.08 -11.63
CA GLY A 378 -13.74 20.37 -10.80
C GLY A 378 -13.12 19.47 -9.73
N SER A 379 -11.88 19.71 -9.34
CA SER A 379 -11.21 19.01 -8.23
C SER A 379 -10.46 19.99 -7.34
N ILE A 380 -10.25 19.63 -6.08
CA ILE A 380 -9.32 20.30 -5.18
C ILE A 380 -7.92 19.73 -5.43
N LEU A 381 -6.91 20.59 -5.51
CA LEU A 381 -5.50 20.24 -5.68
C LEU A 381 -4.66 20.93 -4.61
N SER A 382 -3.54 20.32 -4.19
CA SER A 382 -2.54 20.98 -3.35
C SER A 382 -1.69 21.95 -4.17
N THR A 383 -1.36 23.11 -3.60
CA THR A 383 -0.55 24.15 -4.26
C THR A 383 0.80 24.41 -3.62
N THR A 384 1.04 23.83 -2.43
CA THR A 384 2.30 23.93 -1.70
C THR A 384 2.71 22.58 -1.12
N SER A 385 3.96 22.47 -0.69
CA SER A 385 4.42 21.44 0.25
C SER A 385 3.70 21.57 1.61
N VAL A 386 3.88 20.55 2.45
CA VAL A 386 3.29 20.48 3.78
C VAL A 386 4.10 21.32 4.77
N THR A 387 3.41 22.22 5.48
CA THR A 387 3.91 22.81 6.73
C THR A 387 3.45 21.93 7.88
N ALA A 388 4.40 21.36 8.61
CA ALA A 388 4.17 20.40 9.69
C ALA A 388 4.68 20.95 11.03
N VAL A 389 3.81 21.03 12.05
CA VAL A 389 4.17 21.45 13.40
C VAL A 389 3.86 20.35 14.41
N PRO A 390 4.87 19.71 15.02
CA PRO A 390 4.64 18.66 16.00
C PRO A 390 4.14 19.24 17.33
N PHE A 391 3.32 18.47 18.05
CA PHE A 391 2.92 18.76 19.42
C PHE A 391 2.63 17.46 20.17
N SER A 392 2.81 17.48 21.49
CA SER A 392 2.59 16.32 22.36
C SER A 392 1.33 16.48 23.19
N VAL A 393 0.66 15.36 23.41
CA VAL A 393 -0.49 15.26 24.31
C VAL A 393 -0.16 14.26 25.40
N ASP A 394 -0.10 14.74 26.64
CA ASP A 394 0.23 13.90 27.79
C ASP A 394 -0.58 14.26 29.04
N ALA A 395 -0.26 13.56 30.13
CA ALA A 395 -0.89 13.67 31.44
C ALA A 395 -0.98 15.10 31.99
N SER A 396 -0.03 15.97 31.62
CA SER A 396 0.03 17.37 32.08
C SER A 396 -1.16 18.19 31.61
N LEU A 397 -1.84 17.76 30.54
CA LEU A 397 -3.04 18.42 30.01
C LEU A 397 -4.34 17.99 30.71
N LEU A 398 -4.26 17.05 31.68
CA LEU A 398 -5.40 16.69 32.51
C LEU A 398 -5.72 17.83 33.48
N PRO A 399 -7.01 18.17 33.68
CA PRO A 399 -7.41 19.17 34.65
C PRO A 399 -6.97 18.80 36.07
N GLU A 400 -6.61 19.80 36.89
CA GLU A 400 -6.17 19.61 38.29
C GLU A 400 -7.20 18.85 39.16
N ASN A 401 -8.50 18.92 38.82
CA ASN A 401 -9.56 18.21 39.53
C ASN A 401 -9.73 16.74 39.09
N THR A 402 -8.81 16.19 38.28
CA THR A 402 -8.83 14.79 37.88
C THR A 402 -8.54 13.91 39.09
N ASN A 403 -9.46 13.00 39.42
CA ASN A 403 -9.38 12.09 40.56
C ASN A 403 -8.36 10.98 40.29
N ASP A 404 -7.45 10.70 41.23
CA ASP A 404 -6.46 9.62 41.14
C ASP A 404 -7.09 8.24 40.85
N LEU A 405 -8.25 7.96 41.43
CA LEU A 405 -8.98 6.70 41.22
C LEU A 405 -9.58 6.59 39.80
N TYR A 406 -9.80 7.72 39.12
CA TYR A 406 -10.15 7.77 37.71
C TYR A 406 -8.88 7.68 36.85
N LYS A 407 -7.86 8.47 37.22
CA LYS A 407 -6.59 8.59 36.51
C LYS A 407 -5.88 7.24 36.36
N ARG A 408 -5.90 6.37 37.38
CA ARG A 408 -5.29 5.03 37.34
C ARG A 408 -5.81 4.11 36.23
N TRP A 409 -6.98 4.38 35.66
CA TRP A 409 -7.51 3.62 34.53
C TRP A 409 -6.95 4.07 33.18
N LEU A 410 -6.42 5.29 33.07
CA LEU A 410 -5.88 5.81 31.82
C LEU A 410 -4.58 5.08 31.44
N GLY A 411 -4.30 5.05 30.13
CA GLY A 411 -3.09 4.43 29.59
C GLY A 411 -3.37 3.14 28.84
N LYS A 412 -2.32 2.33 28.63
CA LYS A 412 -2.39 1.10 27.83
C LYS A 412 -2.55 -0.12 28.71
N TRP A 413 -3.40 -1.05 28.31
CA TRP A 413 -3.73 -2.26 29.07
C TRP A 413 -3.69 -3.49 28.18
N ALA A 414 -3.13 -4.58 28.69
CA ALA A 414 -3.36 -5.92 28.18
C ALA A 414 -4.63 -6.47 28.84
N VAL A 415 -5.54 -7.01 28.04
CA VAL A 415 -6.78 -7.65 28.48
C VAL A 415 -6.76 -9.10 28.03
N THR A 416 -6.82 -10.03 28.99
CA THR A 416 -6.70 -11.47 28.72
C THR A 416 -8.00 -12.17 29.08
N SER A 417 -8.59 -12.87 28.13
CA SER A 417 -9.79 -13.69 28.34
C SER A 417 -9.45 -14.98 29.10
N THR A 418 -10.40 -15.51 29.85
CA THR A 418 -10.22 -16.83 30.48
C THR A 418 -10.26 -17.94 29.43
N SER A 419 -11.10 -17.79 28.41
CA SER A 419 -11.36 -18.79 27.37
C SER A 419 -11.89 -18.12 26.09
N SER A 420 -12.40 -18.94 25.18
CA SER A 420 -13.14 -18.57 23.97
C SER A 420 -14.30 -19.54 23.71
N GLU A 421 -15.25 -19.15 22.86
CA GLU A 421 -16.51 -19.87 22.65
C GLU A 421 -16.33 -21.25 22.00
N THR A 422 -15.31 -21.44 21.15
CA THR A 422 -15.12 -22.67 20.36
C THR A 422 -13.86 -23.43 20.75
N SER A 423 -12.69 -22.79 20.76
CA SER A 423 -11.42 -23.51 20.97
C SER A 423 -11.04 -23.68 22.44
N GLY A 424 -11.63 -22.87 23.32
CA GLY A 424 -11.22 -22.80 24.73
C GLY A 424 -9.89 -22.07 24.94
N THR A 425 -9.34 -21.44 23.91
CA THR A 425 -8.09 -20.67 23.96
C THR A 425 -8.28 -19.39 24.75
N SER A 426 -7.30 -19.06 25.58
CA SER A 426 -7.18 -17.74 26.22
C SER A 426 -6.49 -16.77 25.26
N TYR A 427 -7.12 -15.63 25.03
CA TYR A 427 -6.63 -14.60 24.12
C TYR A 427 -6.27 -13.33 24.88
N THR A 428 -5.17 -12.70 24.48
CA THR A 428 -4.80 -11.35 24.94
C THR A 428 -4.96 -10.37 23.79
N PHE A 429 -5.58 -9.23 24.08
CA PHE A 429 -5.66 -8.07 23.19
C PHE A 429 -5.29 -6.81 23.98
N TYR A 430 -4.92 -5.74 23.26
CA TYR A 430 -4.39 -4.53 23.86
C TYR A 430 -5.31 -3.36 23.62
N ILE A 431 -5.62 -2.61 24.68
CA ILE A 431 -6.49 -1.45 24.63
C ILE A 431 -5.78 -0.21 25.13
N THR A 432 -6.19 0.95 24.60
CA THR A 432 -5.83 2.26 25.16
C THR A 432 -7.08 2.86 25.78
N ILE A 433 -7.02 3.19 27.07
CA ILE A 433 -8.08 3.87 27.81
C ILE A 433 -7.71 5.35 27.91
N LYS A 434 -8.59 6.20 27.39
CA LYS A 434 -8.35 7.65 27.30
C LYS A 434 -9.52 8.45 27.87
N PRO A 435 -9.26 9.68 28.36
CA PRO A 435 -10.29 10.50 28.96
C PRO A 435 -11.36 10.90 27.94
N ASN A 436 -12.63 10.92 28.36
CA ASN A 436 -13.74 11.51 27.59
C ASN A 436 -14.37 12.66 28.37
N ALA A 437 -15.06 12.33 29.47
CA ALA A 437 -15.49 13.29 30.47
C ALA A 437 -14.75 12.97 31.77
N ILE A 438 -13.93 13.92 32.24
CA ILE A 438 -13.10 13.76 33.43
C ILE A 438 -13.96 13.29 34.61
N ASN A 439 -13.44 12.31 35.35
CA ASN A 439 -14.09 11.67 36.50
C ASN A 439 -15.44 10.98 36.22
N SER A 440 -15.82 10.80 34.95
CA SER A 440 -17.16 10.31 34.59
C SER A 440 -17.17 9.25 33.50
N SER A 441 -16.32 9.35 32.48
CA SER A 441 -16.32 8.41 31.36
C SER A 441 -14.99 8.36 30.61
N PHE A 442 -14.80 7.30 29.83
CA PHE A 442 -13.62 7.03 29.01
C PHE A 442 -14.02 6.71 27.57
N LYS A 443 -13.06 6.85 26.66
CA LYS A 443 -13.04 6.13 25.39
C LYS A 443 -12.03 4.99 25.47
N ILE A 444 -12.28 3.91 24.75
CA ILE A 444 -11.39 2.76 24.67
C ILE A 444 -11.18 2.43 23.19
N ASN A 445 -9.91 2.38 22.79
CA ASN A 445 -9.45 1.98 21.47
C ASN A 445 -8.77 0.60 21.53
N GLY A 446 -8.73 -0.14 20.43
CA GLY A 446 -8.09 -1.47 20.35
C GLY A 446 -9.00 -2.62 20.83
N TRP A 447 -10.31 -2.39 20.88
CA TRP A 447 -11.24 -3.35 21.46
C TRP A 447 -11.69 -4.43 20.46
N GLY A 448 -11.63 -5.71 20.88
CA GLY A 448 -12.06 -6.86 20.10
C GLY A 448 -10.92 -7.45 19.26
N TYR A 449 -11.26 -8.34 18.32
CA TYR A 449 -10.28 -9.07 17.49
C TYR A 449 -10.43 -8.85 15.99
N THR A 450 -11.20 -7.84 15.60
CA THR A 450 -11.40 -7.48 14.19
C THR A 450 -10.32 -6.51 13.72
N VAL A 451 -10.10 -6.43 12.40
CA VAL A 451 -9.19 -5.44 11.79
C VAL A 451 -9.60 -3.98 12.07
N TYR A 452 -10.81 -3.76 12.58
CA TYR A 452 -11.35 -2.44 12.92
C TYR A 452 -11.11 -2.03 14.38
N ALA A 453 -10.54 -2.89 15.22
CA ALA A 453 -10.38 -2.66 16.66
C ALA A 453 -9.65 -1.34 16.98
N ASN A 454 -8.63 -0.97 16.19
CA ASN A 454 -7.88 0.27 16.34
C ASN A 454 -8.52 1.47 15.60
N LEU A 455 -9.50 1.24 14.73
CA LEU A 455 -10.18 2.29 13.96
C LEU A 455 -11.37 2.91 14.70
N VAL A 456 -11.83 2.27 15.78
CA VAL A 456 -13.05 2.68 16.50
C VAL A 456 -12.80 2.94 17.97
N ASP A 457 -13.53 3.90 18.51
CA ASP A 457 -13.57 4.18 19.94
C ASP A 457 -14.88 3.73 20.55
N ILE A 458 -14.81 2.78 21.47
CA ILE A 458 -15.95 2.41 22.28
C ILE A 458 -16.02 3.27 23.54
N ALA A 459 -17.22 3.51 24.04
CA ALA A 459 -17.45 4.28 25.25
C ALA A 459 -17.47 3.40 26.51
N ALA A 460 -16.92 3.92 27.61
CA ALA A 460 -17.05 3.35 28.94
C ALA A 460 -17.41 4.42 29.97
N THR A 461 -18.12 4.05 31.03
CA THR A 461 -18.46 4.94 32.14
C THR A 461 -17.59 4.62 33.35
N TYR A 462 -17.36 5.63 34.18
CA TYR A 462 -16.65 5.52 35.45
C TYR A 462 -17.64 5.71 36.60
N SER A 463 -17.79 4.69 37.45
CA SER A 463 -18.70 4.78 38.60
C SER A 463 -18.33 3.80 39.70
N GLY A 464 -18.16 4.33 40.92
CA GLY A 464 -17.80 3.57 42.11
C GLY A 464 -16.38 3.00 42.04
N GLY A 465 -15.43 3.73 41.44
CA GLY A 465 -14.04 3.26 41.26
C GLY A 465 -13.84 2.32 40.07
N ASN A 466 -14.92 1.87 39.44
CA ASN A 466 -14.91 0.85 38.39
C ASN A 466 -15.11 1.44 37.00
N LEU A 467 -14.47 0.82 36.02
CA LEU A 467 -14.70 1.05 34.61
C LEU A 467 -15.82 0.13 34.12
N ARG A 468 -16.78 0.68 33.38
CA ARG A 468 -17.96 -0.08 32.92
C ARG A 468 -18.21 0.14 31.45
N VAL A 469 -18.16 -0.93 30.67
CA VAL A 469 -18.37 -0.90 29.22
C VAL A 469 -19.83 -1.19 28.92
N THR A 470 -20.43 -0.28 28.16
CA THR A 470 -21.81 -0.42 27.68
C THR A 470 -21.76 -1.15 26.34
N GLY A 471 -22.63 -2.15 26.12
CA GLY A 471 -22.78 -2.71 24.78
C GLY A 471 -23.89 -2.03 23.99
N ASN A 472 -24.15 -2.55 22.80
CA ASN A 472 -25.10 -1.96 21.85
C ASN A 472 -24.78 -0.50 21.48
N GLN A 473 -23.50 -0.22 21.25
CA GLN A 473 -23.06 1.08 20.74
C GLN A 473 -23.17 1.08 19.22
N ALA A 474 -23.71 2.16 18.65
CA ALA A 474 -23.99 2.30 17.24
C ALA A 474 -23.07 3.32 16.57
N ASP A 475 -23.04 3.30 15.23
CA ASP A 475 -22.42 4.31 14.38
C ASP A 475 -20.97 4.60 14.74
N LEU A 476 -20.23 3.54 15.10
CA LEU A 476 -18.83 3.64 15.51
C LEU A 476 -17.91 3.93 14.33
N TYR A 477 -18.28 3.48 13.14
CA TYR A 477 -17.54 3.69 11.89
C TYR A 477 -18.46 3.38 10.69
N THR A 478 -18.24 4.03 9.55
CA THR A 478 -18.96 3.77 8.30
C THR A 478 -18.07 3.03 7.32
N THR A 479 -18.51 1.85 6.88
CA THR A 479 -17.86 1.08 5.82
C THR A 479 -18.51 1.41 4.48
N SER A 480 -17.99 0.86 3.38
CA SER A 480 -18.65 0.95 2.07
C SER A 480 -20.01 0.25 2.02
N THR A 481 -20.32 -0.63 2.97
CA THR A 481 -21.52 -1.48 2.98
C THR A 481 -22.49 -1.22 4.14
N GLY A 482 -22.10 -0.47 5.18
CA GLY A 482 -22.91 -0.23 6.36
C GLY A 482 -22.20 0.55 7.47
N THR A 483 -22.62 0.33 8.71
CA THR A 483 -21.98 0.93 9.90
C THR A 483 -21.59 -0.11 10.94
N ILE A 484 -20.53 0.17 11.70
CA ILE A 484 -19.98 -0.70 12.75
C ILE A 484 -20.71 -0.46 14.09
N TYR A 485 -21.05 -1.56 14.76
CA TYR A 485 -21.74 -1.62 16.03
C TYR A 485 -20.98 -2.50 17.02
N LEU A 486 -21.04 -2.17 18.31
CA LEU A 486 -20.57 -3.02 19.39
C LEU A 486 -21.76 -3.79 19.99
N ALA A 487 -21.83 -5.10 19.83
CA ALA A 487 -22.93 -5.93 20.34
C ALA A 487 -22.51 -6.76 21.55
N ASN A 488 -23.47 -7.13 22.40
CA ASN A 488 -23.21 -7.98 23.57
C ASN A 488 -23.33 -9.45 23.21
N ARG A 489 -22.31 -10.23 23.52
CA ARG A 489 -22.37 -11.68 23.52
C ARG A 489 -22.63 -12.21 24.93
N TYR A 490 -23.46 -13.23 25.03
CA TYR A 490 -23.78 -13.88 26.28
C TYR A 490 -23.64 -15.40 26.15
N VAL A 491 -23.46 -16.07 27.29
CA VAL A 491 -23.62 -17.51 27.44
C VAL A 491 -24.84 -17.81 28.30
N ASP A 492 -25.63 -18.80 27.92
CA ASP A 492 -26.66 -19.38 28.77
C ASP A 492 -25.97 -20.02 29.99
N ARG A 493 -26.32 -19.54 31.17
CA ARG A 493 -25.70 -19.97 32.43
C ARG A 493 -26.21 -21.34 32.88
N ASP A 494 -27.40 -21.74 32.45
CA ASP A 494 -27.99 -23.01 32.83
C ASP A 494 -27.37 -24.16 32.03
N THR A 495 -26.90 -23.91 30.80
CA THR A 495 -26.19 -24.90 29.97
C THR A 495 -24.67 -24.72 29.97
N GLY A 496 -24.18 -23.49 30.14
CA GLY A 496 -22.76 -23.15 30.13
C GLY A 496 -22.10 -23.18 28.75
N SER A 497 -22.88 -23.37 27.67
CA SER A 497 -22.34 -23.54 26.31
C SER A 497 -23.16 -22.88 25.21
N ASP A 498 -24.38 -22.41 25.47
CA ASP A 498 -25.20 -21.79 24.44
C ASP A 498 -24.95 -20.28 24.36
N TYR A 499 -24.24 -19.86 23.32
CA TYR A 499 -23.89 -18.46 23.11
C TYR A 499 -24.89 -17.73 22.22
N GLY A 500 -25.09 -16.44 22.49
CA GLY A 500 -26.00 -15.60 21.70
C GLY A 500 -25.68 -14.13 21.78
N ILE A 501 -26.43 -13.32 21.03
CA ILE A 501 -26.35 -11.86 21.05
C ILE A 501 -27.58 -11.30 21.78
N VAL A 502 -27.35 -10.33 22.67
CA VAL A 502 -28.43 -9.61 23.36
C VAL A 502 -28.31 -8.09 23.17
N ASN A 503 -29.43 -7.47 22.80
CA ASN A 503 -29.53 -6.02 22.69
C ASN A 503 -29.79 -5.43 24.08
N SER A 504 -28.70 -5.06 24.77
CA SER A 504 -28.71 -4.42 26.09
C SER A 504 -27.88 -3.14 26.04
N THR A 505 -28.49 -2.01 26.37
CA THR A 505 -27.82 -0.71 26.56
C THR A 505 -27.43 -0.47 28.02
N ASN A 506 -27.42 -1.51 28.86
CA ASN A 506 -27.05 -1.36 30.27
C ASN A 506 -25.56 -1.01 30.39
N ALA A 507 -25.25 0.06 31.12
CA ALA A 507 -23.89 0.56 31.26
C ALA A 507 -22.92 -0.39 31.98
N SER A 508 -23.43 -1.44 32.63
CA SER A 508 -22.65 -2.42 33.39
C SER A 508 -22.61 -3.79 32.71
N ASN A 509 -22.61 -3.87 31.37
CA ASN A 509 -22.55 -5.17 30.67
C ASN A 509 -21.21 -5.87 30.91
N LEU A 510 -20.09 -5.14 30.84
CA LEU A 510 -18.80 -5.55 31.43
C LEU A 510 -18.37 -4.53 32.47
N VAL A 511 -17.89 -5.00 33.62
CA VAL A 511 -17.42 -4.16 34.73
C VAL A 511 -16.01 -4.59 35.12
N ALA A 512 -15.05 -3.69 34.93
CA ALA A 512 -13.68 -3.84 35.39
C ALA A 512 -13.52 -3.22 36.78
N THR A 513 -12.98 -4.01 37.70
CA THR A 513 -12.68 -3.63 39.09
C THR A 513 -11.18 -3.63 39.28
N TYR A 514 -10.64 -2.49 39.68
CA TYR A 514 -9.21 -2.30 39.93
C TYR A 514 -8.79 -3.07 41.19
N SER A 515 -7.62 -3.69 41.17
CA SER A 515 -7.05 -4.37 42.34
C SER A 515 -6.43 -3.34 43.28
N GLU A 516 -6.91 -3.28 44.51
CA GLU A 516 -6.30 -2.40 45.53
C GLU A 516 -5.01 -3.02 46.11
N ASP A 517 -4.84 -4.33 46.01
CA ASP A 517 -3.65 -5.06 46.52
C ASP A 517 -2.51 -5.14 45.49
N GLU A 518 -2.84 -5.06 44.19
CA GLU A 518 -1.88 -5.17 43.09
C GLU A 518 -2.07 -4.01 42.10
N PRO A 519 -1.42 -2.86 42.33
CA PRO A 519 -1.48 -1.72 41.42
C PRO A 519 -1.13 -2.12 39.98
N GLY A 520 -1.85 -1.57 39.01
CA GLY A 520 -1.74 -1.91 37.60
C GLY A 520 -2.47 -3.19 37.21
N LYS A 521 -3.27 -3.80 38.10
CA LYS A 521 -4.10 -4.97 37.76
C LYS A 521 -5.58 -4.70 37.97
N ALA A 522 -6.41 -5.32 37.14
CA ALA A 522 -7.86 -5.31 37.30
C ALA A 522 -8.47 -6.64 36.85
N THR A 523 -9.70 -6.90 37.28
CA THR A 523 -10.52 -8.01 36.79
C THR A 523 -11.80 -7.47 36.17
N MET A 524 -12.20 -8.01 35.03
CA MET A 524 -13.41 -7.59 34.34
C MET A 524 -14.40 -8.75 34.22
N VAL A 525 -15.60 -8.52 34.71
CA VAL A 525 -16.67 -9.51 34.77
C VAL A 525 -17.88 -9.03 34.01
N GLY A 526 -18.56 -9.98 33.36
CA GLY A 526 -19.81 -9.67 32.69
C GLY A 526 -21.02 -9.77 33.60
N ARG A 527 -22.05 -9.01 33.24
CA ARG A 527 -23.30 -8.98 33.97
C ARG A 527 -24.12 -10.25 33.78
N ASN A 528 -24.75 -10.68 34.86
CA ASN A 528 -25.82 -11.67 34.83
C ASN A 528 -27.18 -11.03 34.53
N GLY A 529 -28.01 -11.73 33.76
CA GLY A 529 -29.37 -11.32 33.46
C GLY A 529 -30.27 -12.49 33.10
N SER A 530 -31.50 -12.18 32.72
CA SER A 530 -32.46 -13.17 32.23
C SER A 530 -33.19 -12.60 31.01
N LEU A 531 -33.39 -13.42 29.98
CA LEU A 531 -34.19 -13.09 28.81
C LEU A 531 -35.67 -13.32 29.08
N THR A 532 -36.54 -12.70 28.29
CA THR A 532 -38.00 -12.94 28.34
C THR A 532 -38.39 -14.38 28.00
N SER A 533 -37.53 -15.11 27.30
CA SER A 533 -37.67 -16.55 27.03
C SER A 533 -37.41 -17.44 28.26
N GLY A 534 -36.91 -16.88 29.36
CA GLY A 534 -36.55 -17.62 30.58
C GLY A 534 -35.08 -18.03 30.67
N VAL A 535 -34.28 -17.81 29.62
CA VAL A 535 -32.83 -18.08 29.62
C VAL A 535 -32.11 -17.16 30.61
N ASN A 536 -31.38 -17.74 31.56
CA ASN A 536 -30.47 -16.99 32.41
C ASN A 536 -29.12 -16.87 31.71
N PHE A 537 -28.57 -15.67 31.63
CA PHE A 537 -27.35 -15.45 30.88
C PHE A 537 -26.28 -14.71 31.68
N THR A 538 -25.04 -14.86 31.23
CA THR A 538 -23.89 -14.04 31.61
C THR A 538 -23.34 -13.39 30.35
N ILE A 539 -23.11 -12.06 30.35
CA ILE A 539 -22.37 -11.41 29.27
C ILE A 539 -20.93 -11.93 29.28
N THR A 540 -20.43 -12.41 28.16
CA THR A 540 -19.08 -12.99 28.05
C THR A 540 -18.12 -12.07 27.33
N CYS A 541 -18.60 -11.30 26.36
CA CYS A 541 -17.82 -10.38 25.52
C CYS A 541 -18.70 -9.29 24.91
N LEU A 542 -18.08 -8.18 24.52
CA LEU A 542 -18.65 -7.19 23.61
C LEU A 542 -17.80 -7.20 22.33
N GLU A 543 -18.42 -7.38 21.17
CA GLU A 543 -17.69 -7.53 19.90
C GLU A 543 -18.24 -6.62 18.80
N LEU A 544 -17.38 -6.27 17.84
CA LEU A 544 -17.69 -5.44 16.70
C LEU A 544 -18.38 -6.24 15.58
N TYR A 545 -19.45 -5.67 15.05
CA TYR A 545 -20.23 -6.19 13.94
C TYR A 545 -20.56 -5.09 12.94
N GLU A 546 -20.76 -5.43 11.68
CA GLU A 546 -21.33 -4.52 10.70
C GLU A 546 -22.85 -4.69 10.65
N ARG A 547 -23.57 -3.57 10.54
CA ARG A 547 -24.97 -3.56 10.10
C ARG A 547 -25.07 -2.88 8.75
N ARG A 548 -25.40 -3.65 7.72
CA ARG A 548 -25.50 -3.15 6.35
C ARG A 548 -26.66 -2.18 6.15
N THR A 549 -26.49 -1.22 5.24
CA THR A 549 -27.52 -0.23 4.92
C THR A 549 -28.83 -0.92 4.53
N GLY A 550 -29.93 -0.58 5.23
CA GLY A 550 -31.24 -1.20 5.04
C GLY A 550 -31.45 -2.57 5.71
N SER A 551 -30.45 -3.11 6.42
CA SER A 551 -30.55 -4.38 7.17
C SER A 551 -30.69 -4.14 8.68
N THR A 552 -31.30 -5.09 9.38
CA THR A 552 -31.33 -5.15 10.86
C THR A 552 -30.40 -6.23 11.41
N SER A 553 -29.72 -6.98 10.54
CA SER A 553 -28.86 -8.09 10.92
C SER A 553 -27.43 -7.63 11.17
N TYR A 554 -26.75 -8.34 12.09
CA TYR A 554 -25.32 -8.22 12.30
C TYR A 554 -24.56 -9.12 11.32
N TYR A 555 -23.53 -8.56 10.70
CA TYR A 555 -22.61 -9.22 9.79
C TYR A 555 -21.22 -9.24 10.41
N TYR A 556 -20.49 -10.33 10.17
CA TYR A 556 -19.14 -10.51 10.67
C TYR A 556 -18.15 -9.61 9.94
N LEU A 557 -17.22 -9.05 10.69
CA LEU A 557 -16.11 -8.26 10.18
C LEU A 557 -14.87 -9.16 9.96
N PRO A 558 -13.94 -8.77 9.07
CA PRO A 558 -12.63 -9.41 8.95
C PRO A 558 -11.87 -9.42 10.29
N ILE A 559 -11.21 -10.54 10.56
CA ILE A 559 -10.44 -10.78 11.78
C ILE A 559 -9.00 -10.29 11.65
N ALA A 560 -8.46 -9.73 12.73
CA ALA A 560 -7.06 -9.36 12.81
C ALA A 560 -6.16 -10.60 12.91
N GLU A 561 -4.90 -10.44 12.51
CA GLU A 561 -3.90 -11.50 12.58
C GLU A 561 -3.71 -12.00 14.02
N GLY A 562 -3.52 -13.31 14.19
CA GLY A 562 -3.34 -13.95 15.50
C GLY A 562 -4.62 -14.40 16.20
N TYR A 563 -5.79 -14.13 15.61
CA TYR A 563 -7.09 -14.56 16.15
C TYR A 563 -7.80 -15.57 15.25
N THR A 564 -8.71 -16.36 15.84
CA THR A 564 -9.50 -17.37 15.13
C THR A 564 -10.90 -16.83 14.83
N SER A 565 -11.35 -16.99 13.59
CA SER A 565 -12.68 -16.53 13.17
C SER A 565 -13.79 -17.24 13.94
N LEU A 566 -14.80 -16.47 14.39
CA LEU A 566 -15.95 -16.93 15.17
C LEU A 566 -15.61 -17.56 16.54
N ASP A 567 -14.38 -17.41 17.02
CA ASP A 567 -13.94 -17.90 18.32
C ASP A 567 -13.91 -16.77 19.35
N TYR A 568 -15.09 -16.25 19.69
CA TYR A 568 -15.24 -15.06 20.50
C TYR A 568 -14.66 -15.25 21.92
N PHE A 569 -14.14 -14.17 22.47
CA PHE A 569 -13.56 -14.17 23.81
C PHE A 569 -14.62 -14.47 24.88
N VAL A 570 -14.21 -15.21 25.91
CA VAL A 570 -15.08 -15.53 27.05
C VAL A 570 -14.40 -15.07 28.34
N GLY A 571 -15.03 -14.07 28.96
CA GLY A 571 -14.67 -13.59 30.29
C GLY A 571 -14.95 -14.63 31.40
N PRO A 572 -14.54 -14.36 32.65
CA PRO A 572 -13.96 -13.12 33.14
C PRO A 572 -12.58 -12.83 32.54
N TYR A 573 -12.18 -11.57 32.58
CA TYR A 573 -10.90 -11.12 32.04
C TYR A 573 -9.98 -10.68 33.16
N THR A 574 -8.68 -10.91 32.97
CA THR A 574 -7.64 -10.23 33.72
C THR A 574 -7.14 -9.05 32.89
N MET A 575 -6.76 -7.97 33.58
CA MET A 575 -6.20 -6.79 32.96
C MET A 575 -4.89 -6.44 33.63
N VAL A 576 -3.88 -6.11 32.83
CA VAL A 576 -2.56 -5.66 33.30
C VAL A 576 -2.22 -4.36 32.59
N GLN A 577 -1.95 -3.32 33.37
CA GLN A 577 -1.54 -2.02 32.87
C GLN A 577 -0.11 -2.12 32.35
N LEU A 578 0.07 -1.64 31.12
CA LEU A 578 1.35 -1.63 30.42
C LEU A 578 1.99 -0.25 30.44
N VAL A 579 1.16 0.78 30.33
CA VAL A 579 1.57 2.19 30.39
C VAL A 579 0.60 2.90 31.31
N ASP A 580 1.12 3.63 32.30
CA ASP A 580 0.31 4.39 33.24
C ASP A 580 -0.20 5.71 32.65
N ALA A 581 -0.82 6.52 33.51
CA ALA A 581 -1.38 7.79 33.11
C ALA A 581 -0.34 8.89 32.91
N GLU A 582 0.93 8.62 33.19
CA GLU A 582 2.05 9.54 33.05
C GLU A 582 2.93 9.16 31.85
N GLY A 583 2.56 8.10 31.13
CA GLY A 583 3.33 7.57 30.00
C GLY A 583 4.48 6.64 30.40
N ASN A 584 4.58 6.25 31.68
CA ASN A 584 5.63 5.34 32.12
C ASN A 584 5.30 3.90 31.70
N GLU A 585 6.26 3.22 31.09
CA GLU A 585 6.14 1.78 30.81
C GLU A 585 6.27 0.99 32.12
N LEU A 586 5.21 0.26 32.47
CA LEU A 586 5.13 -0.59 33.66
C LEU A 586 5.48 -2.05 33.36
N SER A 587 5.55 -2.44 32.08
CA SER A 587 5.76 -3.82 31.66
C SER A 587 6.56 -3.92 30.35
N PRO A 588 7.47 -4.90 30.21
CA PRO A 588 8.19 -5.17 28.96
C PRO A 588 7.28 -5.49 27.76
N ALA A 589 6.04 -5.92 28.02
CA ALA A 589 5.03 -6.18 27.00
C ALA A 589 4.46 -4.90 26.34
N ALA A 590 4.81 -3.70 26.84
CA ALA A 590 4.41 -2.42 26.24
C ALA A 590 4.82 -2.31 24.76
N SER A 591 6.02 -2.78 24.41
CA SER A 591 6.53 -2.80 23.03
C SER A 591 5.70 -3.65 22.06
N ALA A 592 5.11 -4.75 22.53
CA ALA A 592 4.26 -5.63 21.72
C ALA A 592 2.87 -5.00 21.46
N ALA A 593 2.34 -4.26 22.43
CA ALA A 593 1.09 -3.50 22.27
C ALA A 593 1.23 -2.38 21.23
N THR A 594 2.38 -1.71 21.18
CA THR A 594 2.66 -0.65 20.20
C THR A 594 2.72 -1.18 18.76
N LYS A 595 3.23 -2.41 18.54
CA LYS A 595 3.29 -3.03 17.20
C LYS A 595 1.94 -3.47 16.64
N GLN A 596 0.95 -3.78 17.48
CA GLN A 596 -0.42 -4.11 17.03
C GLN A 596 -1.29 -2.87 16.83
N GLN A 597 -0.83 -1.68 17.22
CA GLN A 597 -1.56 -0.41 17.16
C GLN A 597 -1.25 0.44 15.92
N VAL A 598 -0.59 -0.09 14.88
CA VAL A 598 -0.34 0.66 13.64
C VAL A 598 -1.70 1.04 13.03
N PRO A 599 -2.06 2.33 12.95
CA PRO A 599 -3.24 2.73 12.22
C PRO A 599 -2.92 2.64 10.73
N PHE A 600 -3.71 1.87 10.00
CA PHE A 600 -3.94 2.13 8.58
C PHE A 600 -5.09 3.13 8.53
N PHE A 601 -4.82 4.35 8.05
CA PHE A 601 -5.76 5.46 7.80
C PHE A 601 -7.07 5.42 8.59
N PRO A 602 -7.28 6.28 9.60
CA PRO A 602 -8.63 6.65 9.88
C PRO A 602 -9.09 7.57 8.73
N ALA A 603 -10.16 7.17 8.05
CA ALA A 603 -11.01 8.06 7.27
C ALA A 603 -11.54 9.28 8.08
N SER A 604 -11.10 9.47 9.33
CA SER A 604 -11.30 10.67 10.15
C SER A 604 -10.39 11.84 9.78
N ALA A 605 -9.45 11.71 8.84
CA ALA A 605 -8.75 12.86 8.28
C ALA A 605 -9.70 13.86 7.56
N ILE A 606 -10.97 13.51 7.36
CA ILE A 606 -11.93 14.38 6.67
C ILE A 606 -13.31 14.36 7.35
N GLY A 607 -13.27 14.30 8.67
CA GLY A 607 -14.46 14.26 9.49
C GLY A 607 -14.31 15.07 10.76
N ILE A 608 -13.80 16.30 10.68
CA ILE A 608 -14.11 17.28 11.73
C ILE A 608 -15.60 17.64 11.58
N SER A 609 -16.46 16.77 12.10
CA SER A 609 -17.71 17.22 12.68
C SER A 609 -17.35 17.99 13.96
N GLY A 610 -17.03 19.28 13.82
CA GLY A 610 -16.83 20.15 15.00
C GLY A 610 -15.75 21.24 14.97
N SER A 611 -15.24 21.73 13.82
CA SER A 611 -14.52 23.01 13.82
C SER A 611 -15.57 24.12 13.80
N GLU A 612 -16.12 24.44 14.97
CA GLU A 612 -16.77 25.74 15.13
C GLU A 612 -15.68 26.79 14.92
N GLN A 613 -15.77 27.55 13.81
CA GLN A 613 -15.11 28.85 13.77
C GLN A 613 -15.62 29.63 14.98
N CYS A 614 -14.74 29.96 15.93
CA CYS A 614 -14.94 31.15 16.74
C CYS A 614 -14.83 32.35 15.79
N LYS A 615 -15.90 32.69 15.07
CA LYS A 615 -15.99 33.96 14.38
C LYS A 615 -15.92 35.04 15.45
N ALA A 616 -14.88 35.86 15.41
CA ALA A 616 -14.86 37.11 16.13
C ALA A 616 -16.15 37.87 15.78
N VAL A 617 -16.94 38.18 16.80
CA VAL A 617 -18.09 39.06 16.70
C VAL A 617 -17.54 40.45 16.39
N GLU A 618 -17.79 40.96 15.19
CA GLU A 618 -17.84 42.42 14.98
C GLU A 618 -19.16 42.98 15.51
#